data_AF-K1PLW1-F1
#
_entry.id   AF-K1PLW1-F1
#
_cell.length_a   1.000
_cell.length_b   1.000
_cell.length_c   1.000
_cell.angle_alpha   90.00
_cell.angle_beta   90.00
_cell.angle_gamma   90.00
#
_symmetry.space_group_name_H-M   'P 1'
#
loop_
_entity.id
_entity.type
_entity.pdbx_description
1 polymer ?
#
loop_
_entity_poly.entity_id
_entity_poly.type
_entity_poly.pdbx_seq_one_letter_code
_entity_poly.pdbx_strand_id
1 'polypeptide(L)'
;MELTLWRELSKQDLKIGQYIEVTHCLVSEWLRKKSLNSTRNTTIKAVQPKDMVVTGNVEALSMTDTHCEMCVKEDDIYKDFIVDLDMVRAQVQRYVEEAGTFNLQQLENMIVDKLLFPVKLVINGTTVISFELL
;
A
#
# COMPACT_ATOMS: atom_id res chain seq x y z
N MET A 1 4.48 14.75 0.23
CA MET A 1 4.19 15.82 1.21
C MET A 1 5.34 15.87 2.20
N GLU A 2 5.84 17.06 2.55
CA GLU A 2 6.99 17.22 3.47
C GLU A 2 6.50 17.70 4.85
N LEU A 3 7.14 17.26 5.93
CA LEU A 3 6.89 17.71 7.31
C LEU A 3 8.17 18.32 7.89
N THR A 4 8.10 19.59 8.32
CA THR A 4 9.21 20.29 8.98
C THR A 4 8.95 20.44 10.48
N LEU A 5 9.85 19.86 11.29
CA LEU A 5 9.81 19.96 12.75
C LEU A 5 10.74 21.07 13.25
N TRP A 6 10.22 21.97 14.07
CA TRP A 6 10.92 23.16 14.55
C TRP A 6 11.22 23.06 16.06
N ARG A 7 12.36 23.64 16.48
CA ARG A 7 12.76 23.80 17.89
C ARG A 7 12.81 22.46 18.64
N GLU A 8 12.15 22.33 19.78
CA GLU A 8 12.20 21.12 20.60
C GLU A 8 11.62 19.89 19.88
N LEU A 9 10.69 20.08 18.94
CA LEU A 9 10.15 18.97 18.14
C LEU A 9 11.18 18.41 17.16
N SER A 10 12.21 19.18 16.76
CA SER A 10 13.30 18.69 15.91
C SER A 10 14.26 17.75 16.65
N LYS A 11 14.17 17.69 17.99
CA LYS A 11 14.99 16.81 18.83
C LYS A 11 14.27 15.51 19.23
N GLN A 12 13.03 15.30 18.77
CA GLN A 12 12.36 14.02 19.01
C GLN A 12 13.11 12.87 18.34
N ASP A 13 13.24 11.75 19.04
CA ASP A 13 13.81 10.50 18.50
C ASP A 13 12.79 9.81 17.59
N LEU A 14 12.66 10.34 16.37
CA LEU A 14 11.85 9.75 15.31
C LEU A 14 12.75 8.93 14.38
N LYS A 15 12.32 7.69 14.10
CA LYS A 15 13.05 6.77 13.23
C LYS A 15 12.30 6.53 11.93
N ILE A 16 13.04 6.39 10.84
CA ILE A 16 12.48 6.00 9.54
C ILE A 16 11.73 4.68 9.71
N GLY A 17 10.52 4.60 9.15
CA GLY A 17 9.62 3.45 9.27
C GLY A 17 8.65 3.50 10.46
N GLN A 18 8.77 4.48 11.37
CA GLN A 18 7.77 4.68 12.42
C GLN A 18 6.50 5.35 11.90
N TYR A 19 5.35 4.86 12.36
CA TYR A 19 4.06 5.50 12.12
C TYR A 19 3.80 6.51 13.25
N ILE A 20 3.53 7.75 12.86
CA ILE A 20 3.27 8.84 13.79
C ILE A 20 1.98 9.56 13.44
N GLU A 21 1.24 9.95 14.48
CA GLU A 21 0.15 10.90 14.38
C GLU A 21 0.69 12.28 14.76
N VAL A 22 0.54 13.24 13.85
CA VAL A 22 0.99 14.62 14.04
C VAL A 22 -0.24 15.53 13.97
N THR A 23 -0.49 16.28 15.04
CA THR A 23 -1.66 17.17 15.15
C THR A 23 -1.23 18.63 15.27
N HIS A 24 -2.17 19.56 15.00
CA HIS A 24 -1.97 21.01 15.14
C HIS A 24 -0.80 21.55 14.30
N CYS A 25 -0.63 21.04 13.08
CA CYS A 25 0.30 21.56 12.08
C CYS A 25 -0.27 22.75 11.31
N LEU A 26 0.61 23.61 10.82
CA LEU A 26 0.29 24.63 9.83
C LEU A 26 0.57 24.07 8.42
N VAL A 27 -0.39 24.17 7.52
CA VAL A 27 -0.17 23.89 6.09
C VAL A 27 0.38 25.15 5.44
N SER A 28 1.50 25.00 4.73
CA SER A 28 2.11 26.05 3.92
C SER A 28 2.16 25.61 2.47
N GLU A 29 1.99 26.55 1.54
CA GLU A 29 2.12 26.29 0.10
C GLU A 29 3.15 27.25 -0.50
N TRP A 30 4.15 26.69 -1.18
CA TRP A 30 5.17 27.45 -1.91
C TRP A 30 5.42 26.80 -3.26
N LEU A 31 5.36 27.59 -4.34
CA LEU A 31 5.52 27.08 -5.71
C LEU A 31 4.64 25.84 -6.01
N ARG A 32 3.38 25.87 -5.55
CA ARG A 32 2.40 24.75 -5.66
C ARG A 32 2.78 23.46 -4.93
N LYS A 33 3.81 23.49 -4.08
CA LYS A 33 4.17 22.39 -3.19
C LYS A 33 3.60 22.66 -1.80
N LYS A 34 2.78 21.75 -1.30
CA LYS A 34 2.23 21.79 0.05
C LYS A 34 3.19 21.11 1.04
N SER A 35 3.45 21.76 2.16
CA SER A 35 4.22 21.23 3.28
C SER A 35 3.50 21.45 4.62
N LEU A 36 3.82 20.59 5.58
CA LEU A 36 3.37 20.70 6.96
C LEU A 36 4.48 21.28 7.81
N ASN A 37 4.15 22.29 8.61
CA ASN A 37 5.07 22.89 9.58
C ASN A 37 4.53 22.66 10.98
N SER A 38 5.38 22.14 11.85
CA SER A 38 5.05 22.08 13.28
C SER A 38 4.87 23.48 13.87
N THR A 39 3.95 23.59 14.83
CA THR A 39 3.69 24.79 15.62
C THR A 39 4.09 24.54 17.08
N ARG A 40 4.01 25.58 17.91
CA ARG A 40 4.17 25.43 19.37
C ARG A 40 3.17 24.47 20.03
N ASN A 41 2.04 24.18 19.36
CA ASN A 41 0.98 23.30 19.85
C ASN A 41 1.02 21.92 19.19
N THR A 42 1.99 21.67 18.30
CA THR A 42 2.07 20.39 17.61
C THR A 42 2.36 19.27 18.61
N THR A 43 1.56 18.21 18.51
CA THR A 43 1.76 16.98 19.28
C THR A 43 2.08 15.85 18.31
N ILE A 44 3.12 15.08 18.62
CA ILE A 44 3.54 13.89 17.87
C ILE A 44 3.39 12.68 18.78
N LYS A 45 2.68 11.66 18.31
CA LYS A 45 2.50 10.38 19.03
C LYS A 45 2.87 9.22 18.11
N ALA A 46 3.56 8.23 18.65
CA ALA A 46 3.73 6.95 17.97
C ALA A 46 2.36 6.26 17.89
N VAL A 47 2.03 5.75 16.72
CA VAL A 47 0.79 5.01 16.47
C VAL A 47 1.10 3.72 15.74
N GLN A 48 0.15 2.78 15.79
CA GLN A 48 0.21 1.64 14.90
C GLN A 48 -0.22 2.08 13.49
N PRO A 49 0.36 1.48 12.43
CA PRO A 49 -0.18 1.63 11.09
C PRO A 49 -1.67 1.28 11.10
N LYS A 50 -2.47 2.16 10.49
CA LYS A 50 -3.89 1.87 10.28
C LYS A 50 -4.05 1.03 9.03
N ASP A 51 -5.01 0.13 9.07
CA ASP A 51 -5.40 -0.62 7.87
C ASP A 51 -5.98 0.35 6.84
N MET A 52 -5.39 0.32 5.65
CA MET A 52 -5.84 1.05 4.49
C MET A 52 -6.45 0.07 3.50
N VAL A 53 -7.60 0.41 2.96
CA VAL A 53 -8.22 -0.36 1.88
C VAL A 53 -7.95 0.37 0.58
N VAL A 54 -7.37 -0.34 -0.39
CA VAL A 54 -7.19 0.14 -1.77
C VAL A 54 -8.07 -0.73 -2.66
N THR A 55 -8.88 -0.09 -3.50
CA THR A 55 -9.75 -0.79 -4.46
C THR A 55 -9.49 -0.22 -5.86
N GLY A 56 -9.08 -1.07 -6.80
CA GLY A 56 -8.68 -0.62 -8.12
C GLY A 56 -8.47 -1.78 -9.09
N ASN A 57 -8.01 -1.47 -10.30
CA ASN A 57 -7.72 -2.49 -11.30
C ASN A 57 -6.21 -2.77 -11.37
N VAL A 58 -5.85 -4.05 -11.48
CA VAL A 58 -4.46 -4.45 -11.75
C VAL A 58 -4.16 -4.20 -13.22
N GLU A 59 -3.27 -3.26 -13.50
CA GLU A 59 -2.87 -2.84 -14.85
C GLU A 59 -1.61 -3.56 -15.33
N ALA A 60 -0.71 -3.89 -14.40
CA ALA A 60 0.49 -4.66 -14.66
C ALA A 60 0.83 -5.52 -13.45
N LEU A 61 1.48 -6.65 -13.70
CA LEU A 61 1.99 -7.51 -12.66
C LEU A 61 3.27 -8.20 -13.10
N SER A 62 4.10 -8.54 -12.13
CA SER A 62 5.27 -9.40 -12.29
C SER A 62 5.25 -10.43 -11.16
N MET A 63 5.50 -11.69 -11.49
CA MET A 63 5.56 -12.77 -10.51
C MET A 63 6.99 -13.25 -10.33
N THR A 64 7.37 -13.46 -9.07
CA THR A 64 8.60 -14.14 -8.67
C THR A 64 8.25 -15.41 -7.90
N ASP A 65 9.25 -16.18 -7.50
CA ASP A 65 9.04 -17.41 -6.73
C ASP A 65 8.36 -17.18 -5.36
N THR A 66 8.45 -15.97 -4.80
CA THR A 66 7.99 -15.66 -3.43
C THR A 66 6.90 -14.60 -3.37
N HIS A 67 6.85 -13.68 -4.32
CA HIS A 67 5.90 -12.56 -4.31
C HIS A 67 5.50 -12.13 -5.72
N CYS A 68 4.39 -11.40 -5.78
CA CYS A 68 3.91 -10.73 -6.97
C CYS A 68 4.01 -9.21 -6.78
N GLU A 69 4.71 -8.55 -7.69
CA GLU A 69 4.69 -7.09 -7.81
C GLU A 69 3.47 -6.71 -8.66
N MET A 70 2.60 -5.85 -8.15
CA MET A 70 1.35 -5.46 -8.80
C MET A 70 1.24 -3.94 -8.88
N CYS A 71 0.93 -3.43 -10.07
CA CYS A 71 0.56 -2.04 -10.29
C CYS A 71 -0.96 -1.93 -10.33
N VAL A 72 -1.53 -1.25 -9.32
CA VAL A 72 -2.98 -1.06 -9.17
C VAL A 72 -3.34 0.40 -9.46
N LYS A 73 -4.35 0.60 -10.29
CA LYS A 73 -4.91 1.91 -10.61
C LYS A 73 -6.18 2.15 -9.78
N GLU A 74 -6.14 3.15 -8.90
CA GLU A 74 -7.26 3.62 -8.08
C GLU A 74 -7.47 5.12 -8.37
N ASP A 75 -8.66 5.51 -8.84
CA ASP A 75 -9.00 6.91 -9.15
C ASP A 75 -7.96 7.65 -10.01
N ASP A 76 -7.49 7.01 -11.09
CA ASP A 76 -6.42 7.50 -11.99
C ASP A 76 -5.03 7.68 -11.34
N ILE A 77 -4.82 7.16 -10.12
CA ILE A 77 -3.53 7.12 -9.44
C ILE A 77 -2.99 5.68 -9.47
N TYR A 78 -1.79 5.52 -10.01
CA TYR A 78 -1.06 4.26 -10.01
C TYR A 78 -0.34 4.05 -8.67
N LYS A 79 -0.46 2.84 -8.12
CA LYS A 79 0.16 2.42 -6.87
C LYS A 79 0.78 1.05 -7.04
N ASP A 80 2.02 0.91 -6.62
CA ASP A 80 2.76 -0.35 -6.69
C ASP A 80 2.68 -1.08 -5.35
N PHE A 81 2.45 -2.39 -5.41
CA PHE A 81 2.31 -3.26 -4.25
C PHE A 81 3.14 -4.53 -4.43
N ILE A 82 3.69 -5.02 -3.32
CA ILE A 82 4.29 -6.34 -3.24
C ILE A 82 3.32 -7.21 -2.45
N VAL A 83 2.77 -8.22 -3.10
CA VAL A 83 1.79 -9.15 -2.55
C VAL A 83 2.43 -10.52 -2.42
N ASP A 84 2.26 -11.18 -1.29
CA ASP A 84 2.73 -12.56 -1.11
C ASP A 84 2.04 -13.49 -2.11
N LEU A 85 2.83 -14.35 -2.77
CA LEU A 85 2.32 -15.25 -3.79
C LEU A 85 1.28 -16.24 -3.25
N ASP A 86 1.40 -16.66 -1.98
CA ASP A 86 0.45 -17.56 -1.34
C ASP A 86 -0.92 -16.88 -1.12
N MET A 87 -0.94 -15.56 -0.90
CA MET A 87 -2.19 -14.80 -0.84
C MET A 87 -2.89 -14.75 -2.20
N VAL A 88 -2.11 -14.56 -3.27
CA VAL A 88 -2.64 -14.56 -4.64
C VAL A 88 -3.19 -15.95 -4.99
N ARG A 89 -2.42 -17.01 -4.72
CA ARG A 89 -2.83 -18.41 -4.92
C ARG A 89 -4.14 -18.72 -4.20
N ALA A 90 -4.26 -18.33 -2.94
CA ALA A 90 -5.45 -18.58 -2.15
C ALA A 90 -6.71 -17.94 -2.76
N GLN A 91 -6.60 -16.76 -3.37
CA GLN A 91 -7.74 -16.11 -4.04
C GLN A 91 -8.06 -16.73 -5.39
N VAL A 92 -7.05 -17.06 -6.20
CA VAL A 92 -7.28 -17.73 -7.48
C VAL A 92 -7.95 -19.09 -7.27
N GLN A 93 -7.50 -19.87 -6.28
CA GLN A 93 -8.12 -21.16 -5.95
C GLN A 93 -9.60 -21.05 -5.58
N ARG A 94 -10.01 -19.97 -4.90
CA ARG A 94 -11.43 -19.72 -4.61
C ARG A 94 -12.25 -19.43 -5.86
N TYR A 95 -11.64 -18.81 -6.87
CA TYR A 95 -12.33 -18.35 -8.08
C TYR A 95 -12.47 -19.42 -9.16
N VAL A 96 -11.64 -20.47 -9.13
CA VAL A 96 -11.54 -21.45 -10.23
C VAL A 96 -12.36 -22.72 -9.96
N GLU A 97 -12.92 -22.91 -8.75
CA GLU A 97 -13.67 -24.11 -8.34
C GLU A 97 -12.96 -25.46 -8.62
N GLU A 98 -11.70 -25.45 -9.05
CA GLU A 98 -10.89 -26.64 -9.27
C GLU A 98 -10.00 -26.90 -8.04
N ALA A 99 -10.16 -28.09 -7.46
CA ALA A 99 -9.33 -28.58 -6.38
C ALA A 99 -7.93 -28.94 -6.92
N GLY A 100 -6.99 -28.00 -6.90
CA GLY A 100 -5.60 -28.22 -7.29
C GLY A 100 -4.64 -27.14 -6.82
N THR A 101 -3.39 -27.53 -6.56
CA THR A 101 -2.27 -26.58 -6.44
C THR A 101 -1.81 -26.19 -7.83
N PHE A 102 -2.12 -24.97 -8.26
CA PHE A 102 -1.59 -24.43 -9.52
C PHE A 102 -0.07 -24.25 -9.40
N ASN A 103 0.66 -24.70 -10.42
CA ASN A 103 2.07 -24.31 -10.54
C ASN A 103 2.18 -22.83 -10.95
N LEU A 104 3.36 -22.24 -10.77
CA LEU A 104 3.57 -20.80 -10.98
C LEU A 104 3.21 -20.34 -12.40
N GLN A 105 3.51 -21.17 -13.39
CA GLN A 105 3.25 -20.86 -14.81
C GLN A 105 1.76 -20.94 -15.16
N GLN A 106 1.00 -21.87 -14.56
CA GLN A 106 -0.45 -21.91 -14.69
C GLN A 106 -1.10 -20.69 -14.02
N LEU A 107 -0.63 -20.32 -12.83
CA LEU A 107 -1.12 -19.15 -12.11
C LEU A 107 -0.88 -17.87 -12.91
N GLU A 108 0.33 -17.71 -13.46
CA GLU A 108 0.70 -16.58 -14.30
C GLU A 108 -0.19 -16.48 -15.53
N ASN A 109 -0.35 -17.56 -16.29
CA ASN A 109 -1.22 -17.57 -17.49
C ASN A 109 -2.67 -17.18 -17.14
N MET A 110 -3.22 -17.71 -16.05
CA MET A 110 -4.60 -17.42 -15.65
C MET A 110 -4.83 -15.97 -15.24
N ILE A 111 -3.82 -15.35 -14.63
CA ILE A 111 -3.90 -13.97 -14.16
C ILE A 111 -3.58 -13.00 -15.32
N VAL A 112 -2.60 -13.33 -16.17
CA VAL A 112 -2.22 -12.54 -17.34
C VAL A 112 -3.36 -12.47 -18.35
N ASP A 113 -4.04 -13.59 -18.61
CA ASP A 113 -5.20 -13.63 -19.51
C ASP A 113 -6.39 -12.80 -19.01
N LYS A 114 -6.38 -12.44 -17.70
CA LYS A 114 -7.42 -11.64 -17.04
C LYS A 114 -6.97 -10.23 -16.67
N LEU A 115 -5.80 -9.76 -17.12
CA LEU A 115 -5.28 -8.40 -16.85
C LEU A 115 -6.39 -7.34 -16.97
N LEU A 116 -6.33 -6.31 -16.11
CA LEU A 116 -7.41 -5.37 -15.81
C LEU A 116 -8.52 -5.95 -14.91
N PHE A 117 -8.19 -6.93 -14.08
CA PHE A 117 -9.13 -7.42 -13.08
C PHE A 117 -9.18 -6.49 -11.86
N PRO A 118 -10.37 -6.27 -11.29
CA PRO A 118 -10.55 -5.47 -10.09
C PRO A 118 -10.04 -6.24 -8.86
N VAL A 119 -9.37 -5.52 -7.96
CA VAL A 119 -8.85 -6.05 -6.70
C VAL A 119 -9.18 -5.14 -5.54
N LYS A 120 -9.23 -5.76 -4.37
CA LYS A 120 -9.26 -5.08 -3.09
C LYS A 120 -8.07 -5.53 -2.24
N LEU A 121 -7.25 -4.57 -1.86
CA LEU A 121 -6.08 -4.76 -1.02
C LEU A 121 -6.35 -4.17 0.36
N VAL A 122 -6.00 -4.91 1.42
CA VAL A 122 -5.89 -4.35 2.77
C VAL A 122 -4.41 -4.25 3.10
N ILE A 123 -3.97 -3.04 3.41
CA ILE A 123 -2.57 -2.70 3.62
C ILE A 123 -2.42 -2.24 5.07
N ASN A 124 -1.47 -2.83 5.77
CA ASN A 124 -1.03 -2.35 7.07
C ASN A 124 0.37 -1.76 6.92
N GLY A 125 0.43 -0.43 6.83
CA GLY A 125 1.68 0.26 6.60
C GLY A 125 2.22 0.10 5.18
N THR A 126 3.29 -0.68 5.01
CA THR A 126 3.86 -1.03 3.68
C THR A 126 3.55 -2.46 3.25
N THR A 127 2.87 -3.23 4.11
CA THR A 127 2.64 -4.65 3.90
C THR A 127 1.21 -4.88 3.45
N VAL A 128 1.03 -5.63 2.38
CA VAL A 128 -0.29 -6.14 1.98
C VAL A 128 -0.64 -7.30 2.90
N ILE A 129 -1.69 -7.13 3.71
CA ILE A 129 -2.15 -8.14 4.68
C ILE A 129 -3.38 -8.92 4.20
N SER A 130 -4.11 -8.37 3.22
CA SER A 130 -5.18 -9.09 2.53
C SER A 130 -5.18 -8.71 1.05
N PHE A 131 -5.45 -9.71 0.21
CA PHE A 131 -5.65 -9.59 -1.22
C PHE A 131 -6.97 -10.28 -1.55
N GLU A 132 -7.83 -9.63 -2.34
CA GLU A 132 -9.12 -10.13 -2.77
C GLU A 132 -9.33 -9.77 -4.25
N LEU A 133 -9.69 -10.78 -5.04
CA LEU A 133 -10.15 -10.61 -6.43
C LEU A 133 -11.64 -10.26 -6.40
N LEU A 134 -12.04 -9.19 -7.10
CA LEU A 134 -13.44 -8.75 -7.17
C LEU A 134 -14.16 -9.34 -8.37
#